data_AF-A0AAD0GNQ1-F1
#
_entry.id   AF-A0AAD0GNQ1-F1
#
_cell.length_a   1.000
_cell.length_b   1.000
_cell.length_c   1.000
_cell.angle_alpha   90.00
_cell.angle_beta   90.00
_cell.angle_gamma   90.00
#
_symmetry.space_group_name_H-M   'P 1'
#
loop_
_entity.id
_entity.type
_entity.pdbx_description
1 polymer ?
#
loop_
_entity_poly.entity_id
_entity_poly.type
_entity_poly.pdbx_seq_one_letter_code
_entity_poly.pdbx_strand_id
1 'polypeptide(L)'
;MMVSATTRNVAPASPARRPTEYLLRTDAGQLSQVMVYKLTVKGFELKDVQDMLSISDLYSTNKIMSRIVGKSIRTIQRQGSSKQPAHLNSQQSAVAFQYAKVLEHATHVFGNQKLAEEWLGRPCKYLDGDVPLDVIDNPIGFQTVEDYLERIEYGVYQ
;
A
#
# COMPACT_ATOMS: atom_id res chain seq x y z
N MET A 1 15.48 41.65 13.43
CA MET A 1 15.98 40.27 13.63
C MET A 1 14.86 39.33 13.25
N MET A 2 14.97 38.69 12.08
CA MET A 2 13.99 37.74 11.53
C MET A 2 14.38 36.33 11.96
N VAL A 3 13.45 35.60 12.58
CA VAL A 3 13.61 34.19 12.94
C VAL A 3 13.14 33.33 11.77
N SER A 4 14.07 32.83 10.97
CA SER A 4 13.78 31.85 9.92
C SER A 4 13.49 30.49 10.57
N ALA A 5 12.27 30.00 10.39
CA ALA A 5 11.88 28.66 10.78
C ALA A 5 12.64 27.63 9.92
N THR A 6 13.40 26.76 10.59
CA THR A 6 14.11 25.63 10.01
C THR A 6 13.12 24.64 9.38
N THR A 7 13.11 24.58 8.06
CA THR A 7 12.52 23.49 7.29
C THR A 7 13.24 22.19 7.65
N ARG A 8 12.60 21.28 8.38
CA ARG A 8 13.12 19.92 8.57
C ARG A 8 12.96 19.14 7.27
N ASN A 9 14.02 19.12 6.49
CA ASN A 9 14.19 18.22 5.35
C ASN A 9 14.51 16.82 5.89
N VAL A 10 13.49 15.98 6.03
CA VAL A 10 13.68 14.54 6.28
C VAL A 10 13.85 13.87 4.92
N ALA A 11 15.10 13.67 4.50
CA ALA A 11 15.41 12.83 3.34
C ALA A 11 15.13 11.36 3.69
N PRO A 12 14.47 10.59 2.81
CA PRO A 12 13.99 9.25 3.13
C PRO A 12 15.15 8.25 3.16
N ALA A 13 15.14 7.37 4.16
CA ALA A 13 15.89 6.13 4.11
C ALA A 13 15.34 5.26 2.97
N SER A 14 16.11 5.08 1.89
CA SER A 14 15.84 4.04 0.89
C SER A 14 17.14 3.39 0.41
N PRO A 15 17.21 2.06 0.51
CA PRO A 15 17.72 1.30 -0.63
C PRO A 15 16.86 0.05 -0.91
N ALA A 16 15.55 0.23 -1.07
CA ALA A 16 14.63 -0.73 -1.68
C ALA A 16 13.49 0.07 -2.33
N ARG A 17 13.06 -0.33 -3.54
CA ARG A 17 11.93 0.31 -4.24
C ARG A 17 10.71 0.32 -3.31
N ARG A 18 9.97 1.43 -3.30
CA ARG A 18 8.77 1.56 -2.45
C ARG A 18 7.65 0.66 -2.98
N PRO A 19 6.80 0.08 -2.13
CA PRO A 19 5.71 -0.78 -2.58
C PRO A 19 4.83 -0.17 -3.68
N THR A 20 4.55 1.14 -3.62
CA THR A 20 3.75 1.81 -4.65
C THR A 20 4.51 2.00 -5.97
N GLU A 21 5.84 2.06 -5.95
CA GLU A 21 6.66 2.19 -7.16
C GLU A 21 6.64 0.93 -8.02
N TYR A 22 6.45 -0.25 -7.42
CA TYR A 22 6.24 -1.49 -8.17
C TYR A 22 4.97 -1.42 -9.01
N LEU A 23 3.91 -0.81 -8.50
CA LEU A 23 2.62 -0.70 -9.19
C LEU A 23 2.59 0.43 -10.22
N LEU A 24 3.16 1.58 -9.85
CA LEU A 24 3.08 2.80 -10.66
C LEU A 24 4.24 2.90 -11.66
N ARG A 25 5.29 2.07 -11.51
CA ARG A 25 6.56 2.13 -12.25
C ARG A 25 7.18 3.54 -12.24
N THR A 26 6.83 4.36 -11.27
CA THR A 26 7.17 5.79 -11.11
C THR A 26 7.05 6.16 -9.63
N ASP A 27 7.80 7.18 -9.21
CA ASP A 27 7.74 7.74 -7.85
C ASP A 27 6.31 8.22 -7.52
N ALA A 28 5.69 7.58 -6.52
CA ALA A 28 4.32 7.86 -6.13
C ALA A 28 4.16 9.21 -5.41
N GLY A 29 5.23 9.73 -4.79
CA GLY A 29 5.23 11.02 -4.10
C GLY A 29 5.11 12.21 -5.04
N GLN A 30 5.35 12.01 -6.33
CA GLN A 30 5.20 13.05 -7.37
C GLN A 30 3.89 12.96 -8.15
N LEU A 31 3.06 11.95 -7.92
CA LEU A 31 1.83 11.75 -8.68
C LEU A 31 0.65 12.49 -8.05
N SER A 32 -0.05 13.29 -8.86
CA SER A 32 -1.37 13.82 -8.49
C SER A 32 -2.37 12.67 -8.27
N GLN A 33 -3.30 12.84 -7.32
CA GLN A 33 -4.38 11.87 -7.06
C GLN A 33 -5.17 11.49 -8.34
N VAL A 34 -5.33 12.44 -9.27
CA VAL A 34 -5.98 12.20 -10.57
C VAL A 34 -5.17 11.24 -11.44
N MET A 35 -3.84 11.31 -11.36
CA MET A 35 -2.94 10.43 -12.12
C MET A 35 -2.91 9.02 -11.52
N VAL A 36 -2.90 8.90 -10.19
CA VAL A 36 -3.07 7.62 -9.49
C VAL A 36 -4.36 6.95 -9.92
N TYR A 37 -5.49 7.68 -9.89
CA TYR A 37 -6.77 7.18 -10.37
C TYR A 37 -6.69 6.69 -11.83
N LYS A 38 -6.09 7.47 -12.75
CA LYS A 38 -5.95 7.06 -14.15
C LYS A 38 -5.11 5.79 -14.33
N LEU A 39 -4.08 5.60 -13.50
CA LEU A 39 -3.24 4.39 -13.53
C LEU A 39 -3.99 3.18 -12.97
N THR A 40 -4.75 3.37 -11.90
CA THR A 40 -5.64 2.35 -11.36
C THR A 40 -6.73 1.94 -12.36
N VAL A 41 -7.29 2.89 -13.12
CA VAL A 41 -8.29 2.61 -14.18
C VAL A 41 -7.67 1.83 -15.34
N LYS A 42 -6.42 2.11 -15.71
CA LYS A 42 -5.68 1.34 -16.73
C LYS A 42 -5.45 -0.12 -16.31
N GLY A 43 -5.37 -0.38 -15.00
CA GLY A 43 -5.19 -1.70 -14.43
C GLY A 43 -3.72 -2.10 -14.32
N PHE A 44 -3.34 -2.63 -13.17
CA PHE A 44 -1.96 -3.07 -12.92
C PHE A 44 -1.70 -4.47 -13.46
N GLU A 45 -0.45 -4.73 -13.83
CA GLU A 45 -0.02 -6.08 -14.19
C GLU A 45 0.00 -6.95 -12.93
N LEU A 46 -0.52 -8.18 -13.04
CA LEU A 46 -0.56 -9.13 -11.92
C LEU A 46 0.85 -9.43 -11.39
N LYS A 47 1.86 -9.43 -12.28
CA LYS A 47 3.26 -9.62 -11.91
C LYS A 47 3.77 -8.48 -11.04
N ASP A 48 3.48 -7.23 -11.39
CA ASP A 48 3.89 -6.06 -10.60
C ASP A 48 3.26 -6.08 -9.20
N VAL A 49 1.98 -6.51 -9.10
CA VAL A 49 1.33 -6.73 -7.79
C VAL A 49 1.99 -7.88 -7.03
N GLN A 50 2.35 -8.97 -7.71
CA GLN A 50 3.03 -10.10 -7.08
C GLN A 50 4.41 -9.70 -6.54
N ASP A 51 5.17 -8.94 -7.32
CA ASP A 51 6.47 -8.41 -6.93
C ASP A 51 6.34 -7.47 -5.72
N MET A 52 5.31 -6.60 -5.70
CA MET A 52 4.98 -5.75 -4.56
C MET A 52 4.67 -6.56 -3.29
N LEU A 53 3.82 -7.59 -3.40
CA LEU A 53 3.47 -8.43 -2.26
C LEU A 53 4.65 -9.26 -1.74
N SER A 54 5.61 -9.58 -2.61
CA SER A 54 6.81 -10.35 -2.26
C SER A 54 7.83 -9.52 -1.46
N ILE A 55 7.64 -8.21 -1.34
CA ILE A 55 8.47 -7.35 -0.48
C ILE A 55 8.26 -7.69 1.00
N SER A 56 7.06 -8.19 1.35
CA SER A 56 6.63 -8.44 2.71
C SER A 56 6.26 -9.90 2.97
N ASP A 57 6.85 -10.47 4.04
CA ASP A 57 6.54 -11.84 4.47
C ASP A 57 5.08 -11.95 4.96
N LEU A 58 4.57 -10.89 5.60
CA LEU A 58 3.18 -10.81 6.04
C LEU A 58 2.20 -10.92 4.87
N TYR A 59 2.47 -10.19 3.78
CA TYR A 59 1.58 -10.12 2.62
C TYR A 59 1.57 -11.42 1.83
N SER A 60 2.73 -12.07 1.74
CA SER A 60 2.87 -13.40 1.16
C SER A 60 2.11 -14.47 1.97
N THR A 61 2.17 -14.39 3.30
CA THR A 61 1.52 -15.35 4.21
C THR A 61 0.00 -15.22 4.24
N ASN A 62 -0.52 -13.99 4.26
CA ASN A 62 -1.96 -13.72 4.37
C ASN A 62 -2.74 -13.90 3.07
N LYS A 63 -2.10 -14.43 2.01
CA LYS A 63 -2.72 -14.63 0.68
C LYS A 63 -3.42 -13.37 0.17
N ILE A 64 -2.81 -12.20 0.37
CA ILE A 64 -3.39 -10.90 0.01
C ILE A 64 -3.74 -10.83 -1.48
N MET A 65 -2.94 -11.48 -2.34
CA MET A 65 -3.25 -11.63 -3.77
C MET A 65 -4.64 -12.22 -4.02
N SER A 66 -5.09 -13.19 -3.21
CA SER A 66 -6.41 -13.80 -3.37
C SER A 66 -7.55 -12.86 -2.95
N ARG A 67 -7.32 -11.99 -1.96
CA ARG A 67 -8.26 -10.97 -1.51
C ARG A 67 -8.40 -9.87 -2.55
N ILE A 68 -7.27 -9.33 -3.03
CA ILE A 68 -7.21 -8.34 -4.11
C ILE A 68 -7.97 -8.84 -5.35
N VAL A 69 -7.76 -10.10 -5.75
CA VAL A 69 -8.35 -10.65 -6.96
C VAL A 69 -9.84 -10.97 -6.77
N GLY A 70 -10.30 -11.35 -5.57
CA GLY A 70 -11.69 -11.71 -5.25
C GLY A 70 -12.25 -12.93 -6.00
N LYS A 71 -11.47 -13.51 -6.92
CA LYS A 71 -11.73 -14.69 -7.75
C LYS A 71 -10.49 -15.60 -7.70
N SER A 72 -10.61 -16.84 -8.17
CA SER A 72 -9.42 -17.69 -8.29
C SER A 72 -8.39 -17.04 -9.22
N ILE A 73 -7.13 -16.94 -8.77
CA ILE A 73 -5.99 -16.40 -9.56
C ILE A 73 -5.92 -17.08 -10.95
N ARG A 74 -6.31 -18.36 -11.03
CA ARG A 74 -6.41 -19.14 -12.28
C ARG A 74 -7.33 -18.51 -13.32
N THR A 75 -8.40 -17.83 -12.91
CA THR A 75 -9.34 -17.17 -13.82
C THR A 75 -8.70 -15.96 -14.50
N ILE A 76 -7.90 -15.17 -13.76
CA ILE A 76 -7.18 -14.03 -14.32
C ILE A 76 -6.01 -14.50 -15.19
N GLN A 77 -5.27 -15.52 -14.75
CA GLN A 77 -4.19 -16.10 -15.54
C GLN A 77 -4.68 -16.71 -16.86
N ARG A 78 -5.91 -17.27 -16.89
CA ARG A 78 -6.55 -17.75 -18.11
C ARG A 78 -7.08 -16.63 -19.02
N GLN A 79 -7.40 -15.45 -18.46
CA GLN A 79 -7.71 -14.26 -19.26
C GLN A 79 -6.45 -13.65 -19.90
N GLY A 80 -5.29 -13.82 -19.27
CA GLY A 80 -4.00 -13.58 -19.90
C GLY A 80 -3.78 -14.53 -21.09
N SER A 81 -3.39 -13.99 -22.24
CA SER A 81 -2.95 -14.77 -23.40
C SER A 81 -1.42 -14.76 -23.46
N SER A 82 -0.77 -15.67 -24.20
CA SER A 82 0.70 -15.68 -24.30
C SER A 82 1.33 -14.37 -24.83
N LYS A 83 0.50 -13.47 -25.39
CA LYS A 83 0.88 -12.15 -25.92
C LYS A 83 0.46 -10.96 -25.05
N GLN A 84 -0.35 -11.16 -24.01
CA GLN A 84 -0.86 -10.09 -23.15
C GLN A 84 -0.76 -10.51 -21.68
N PRO A 85 0.03 -9.82 -20.85
CA PRO A 85 0.16 -10.15 -19.44
C PRO A 85 -1.21 -10.09 -18.76
N ALA A 86 -1.37 -10.89 -17.70
CA ALA A 86 -2.56 -10.85 -16.87
C ALA A 86 -2.68 -9.47 -16.19
N HIS A 87 -3.66 -8.65 -16.58
CA HIS A 87 -3.95 -7.38 -15.94
C HIS A 87 -5.12 -7.52 -14.95
N LEU A 88 -5.02 -6.80 -13.84
CA LEU A 88 -6.09 -6.61 -12.88
C LEU A 88 -7.06 -5.56 -13.41
N ASN A 89 -8.33 -5.69 -13.05
CA ASN A 89 -9.33 -4.67 -13.36
C ASN A 89 -9.12 -3.42 -12.47
N SER A 90 -9.89 -2.36 -12.74
CA SER A 90 -9.76 -1.11 -12.00
C SER A 90 -9.99 -1.26 -10.49
N GLN A 91 -10.99 -2.05 -10.08
CA GLN A 91 -11.29 -2.26 -8.66
C GLN A 91 -10.18 -3.05 -7.97
N GLN A 92 -9.68 -4.11 -8.59
CA GLN A 92 -8.59 -4.93 -8.07
C GLN A 92 -7.29 -4.13 -7.97
N SER A 93 -7.02 -3.28 -8.97
CA SER A 93 -5.86 -2.38 -8.96
C SER A 93 -5.99 -1.34 -7.85
N ALA A 94 -7.20 -0.88 -7.53
CA ALA A 94 -7.43 0.07 -6.44
C ALA A 94 -7.12 -0.58 -5.08
N VAL A 95 -7.59 -1.80 -4.86
CA VAL A 95 -7.31 -2.56 -3.64
C VAL A 95 -5.80 -2.85 -3.53
N ALA A 96 -5.15 -3.29 -4.61
CA ALA A 96 -3.70 -3.49 -4.63
C ALA A 96 -2.92 -2.21 -4.27
N PHE A 97 -3.38 -1.05 -4.77
CA PHE A 97 -2.80 0.24 -4.43
C PHE A 97 -2.99 0.59 -2.95
N GLN A 98 -4.16 0.32 -2.37
CA GLN A 98 -4.42 0.54 -0.93
C GLN A 98 -3.43 -0.24 -0.07
N TYR A 99 -3.26 -1.55 -0.34
CA TYR A 99 -2.27 -2.37 0.36
C TYR A 99 -0.85 -1.80 0.25
N ALA A 100 -0.43 -1.42 -0.96
CA ALA A 100 0.91 -0.84 -1.16
C ALA A 100 1.09 0.47 -0.39
N LYS A 101 0.09 1.37 -0.44
CA LYS A 101 0.15 2.68 0.20
C LYS A 101 0.18 2.58 1.73
N VAL A 102 -0.64 1.70 2.32
CA VAL A 102 -0.62 1.48 3.78
C VAL A 102 0.73 0.91 4.23
N LEU A 103 1.29 -0.07 3.51
CA LEU A 103 2.59 -0.62 3.89
C LEU A 103 3.70 0.44 3.87
N GLU A 104 3.72 1.26 2.83
CA GLU A 104 4.68 2.35 2.70
C GLU A 104 4.52 3.37 3.83
N HIS A 105 3.30 3.82 4.09
CA HIS A 105 3.03 4.80 5.14
C HIS A 105 3.37 4.24 6.53
N ALA A 106 2.92 3.02 6.84
CA ALA A 106 3.26 2.37 8.09
C ALA A 106 4.78 2.19 8.24
N THR A 107 5.48 1.83 7.17
CA THR A 107 6.96 1.74 7.19
C THR A 107 7.61 3.09 7.47
N HIS A 108 7.05 4.19 6.94
CA HIS A 108 7.51 5.54 7.22
C HIS A 108 7.27 5.95 8.68
N VAL A 109 6.06 5.74 9.18
CA VAL A 109 5.65 6.10 10.55
C VAL A 109 6.41 5.30 11.61
N PHE A 110 6.49 3.98 11.46
CA PHE A 110 7.18 3.11 12.41
C PHE A 110 8.70 3.04 12.18
N GLY A 111 9.19 3.63 11.08
CA GLY A 111 10.61 3.72 10.71
C GLY A 111 11.25 2.42 10.21
N ASN A 112 10.55 1.28 10.30
CA ASN A 112 11.03 -0.01 9.80
C ASN A 112 9.88 -0.86 9.28
N GLN A 113 10.10 -1.51 8.13
CA GLN A 113 9.15 -2.41 7.50
C GLN A 113 8.71 -3.55 8.44
N LYS A 114 9.63 -4.13 9.23
CA LYS A 114 9.28 -5.22 10.15
C LYS A 114 8.27 -4.79 11.22
N LEU A 115 8.40 -3.57 11.75
CA LEU A 115 7.46 -3.03 12.73
C LEU A 115 6.11 -2.69 12.08
N ALA A 116 6.14 -2.17 10.86
CA ALA A 116 4.94 -1.93 10.07
C ALA A 116 4.17 -3.24 9.82
N GLU A 117 4.86 -4.31 9.43
CA GLU A 117 4.25 -5.63 9.23
C GLU A 117 3.70 -6.21 10.54
N GLU A 118 4.45 -6.12 11.63
CA GLU A 118 3.99 -6.58 12.94
C GLU A 118 2.73 -5.82 13.39
N TRP A 119 2.65 -4.52 13.14
CA TRP A 119 1.48 -3.70 13.43
C TRP A 119 0.29 -4.05 12.53
N LEU A 120 0.52 -4.17 11.22
CA LEU A 120 -0.53 -4.51 10.24
C LEU A 120 -1.14 -5.90 10.49
N GLY A 121 -0.34 -6.85 10.97
CA GLY A 121 -0.77 -8.19 11.32
C GLY A 121 -1.39 -8.33 12.71
N ARG A 122 -1.44 -7.27 13.52
CA ARG A 122 -1.94 -7.32 14.90
C ARG A 122 -3.27 -6.57 15.07
N PRO A 123 -4.19 -7.11 15.88
CA PRO A 123 -5.38 -6.40 16.32
C PRO A 123 -5.05 -5.01 16.87
N CYS A 124 -5.65 -3.97 16.31
CA CYS A 124 -5.43 -2.60 16.76
C CYS A 124 -6.63 -2.12 17.59
N LYS A 125 -6.40 -1.74 18.85
CA LYS A 125 -7.47 -1.22 19.72
C LYS A 125 -8.17 0.01 19.15
N TYR A 126 -7.47 0.82 18.35
CA TYR A 126 -8.04 2.00 17.69
C TYR A 126 -8.99 1.65 16.53
N LEU A 127 -8.87 0.43 15.99
CA LEU A 127 -9.76 -0.13 14.98
C LEU A 127 -10.79 -1.07 15.62
N ASP A 128 -11.22 -0.79 16.85
CA ASP A 128 -12.14 -1.63 17.64
C ASP A 128 -11.66 -3.08 17.87
N GLY A 129 -10.34 -3.30 17.79
CA GLY A 129 -9.75 -4.64 17.90
C GLY A 129 -9.64 -5.39 16.58
N ASP A 130 -9.99 -4.78 15.45
CA ASP A 130 -9.79 -5.38 14.14
C ASP A 130 -8.32 -5.33 13.70
N VAL A 131 -7.97 -6.27 12.81
CA VAL A 131 -6.63 -6.34 12.21
C VAL A 131 -6.56 -5.31 11.07
N PRO A 132 -5.60 -4.37 11.08
CA PRO A 132 -5.48 -3.35 10.03
C PRO A 132 -5.46 -3.96 8.62
N LEU A 133 -4.79 -5.11 8.44
CA LEU A 133 -4.71 -5.83 7.17
C LEU A 133 -6.06 -6.29 6.60
N ASP A 134 -7.04 -6.55 7.47
CA ASP A 134 -8.41 -6.90 7.09
C ASP A 134 -9.25 -5.64 6.84
N VAL A 135 -9.05 -4.61 7.66
CA VAL A 135 -9.77 -3.33 7.58
C VAL A 135 -9.49 -2.61 6.27
N ILE A 136 -8.25 -2.68 5.76
CA ILE A 136 -7.83 -1.99 4.53
C ILE A 136 -8.39 -2.61 3.24
N ASP A 137 -9.06 -3.77 3.30
CA ASP A 137 -9.78 -4.34 2.15
C ASP A 137 -11.01 -3.49 1.78
N ASN A 138 -11.48 -2.66 2.72
CA ASN A 138 -12.54 -1.68 2.49
C ASN A 138 -11.94 -0.27 2.33
N PRO A 139 -12.33 0.51 1.28
CA PRO A 139 -11.87 1.89 1.11
C PRO A 139 -12.09 2.79 2.34
N ILE A 140 -13.17 2.58 3.10
CA ILE A 140 -13.45 3.33 4.32
C ILE A 140 -12.49 2.93 5.45
N GLY A 141 -12.21 1.64 5.58
CA GLY A 141 -11.24 1.14 6.54
C GLY A 141 -9.83 1.58 6.22
N PHE A 142 -9.48 1.61 4.92
CA PHE A 142 -8.22 2.18 4.43
C PHE A 142 -8.02 3.63 4.89
N GLN A 143 -9.01 4.50 4.68
CA GLN A 143 -8.92 5.90 5.16
C GLN A 143 -8.76 5.98 6.68
N THR A 144 -9.49 5.13 7.42
CA THR A 144 -9.39 5.10 8.89
C THR A 144 -7.98 4.72 9.35
N VAL A 145 -7.34 3.77 8.65
CA VAL A 145 -5.96 3.34 8.89
C VAL A 145 -4.96 4.43 8.51
N GLU A 146 -5.14 5.10 7.36
CA GLU A 146 -4.28 6.24 6.97
C GLU A 146 -4.37 7.38 7.98
N ASP A 147 -5.58 7.79 8.37
CA ASP A 147 -5.80 8.84 9.37
C ASP A 147 -5.13 8.50 10.71
N TYR A 148 -5.14 7.22 11.10
CA TYR A 148 -4.47 6.76 12.30
C TYR A 148 -2.94 6.84 12.18
N LEU A 149 -2.38 6.42 11.04
CA LEU A 149 -0.94 6.51 10.78
C LEU A 149 -0.47 7.97 10.75
N GLU A 150 -1.21 8.86 10.08
CA GLU A 150 -0.93 10.30 10.09
C GLU A 150 -0.90 10.87 11.51
N ARG A 151 -1.86 10.50 12.37
CA ARG A 151 -1.88 10.95 13.77
C ARG A 151 -0.64 10.52 14.56
N ILE A 152 -0.12 9.32 14.29
CA ILE A 152 1.13 8.86 14.89
C ILE A 152 2.31 9.68 14.35
N GLU A 153 2.36 9.91 13.03
CA GLU A 153 3.42 10.67 12.36
C GLU A 153 3.52 12.12 12.87
N TYR A 154 2.39 12.81 13.04
CA TYR A 154 2.35 14.16 13.60
C TYR A 154 2.53 14.22 15.12
N GLY A 155 2.71 13.08 15.79
CA GLY A 155 3.06 13.02 17.22
C GLY A 155 1.96 13.47 18.16
N VAL A 156 0.69 13.22 17.83
CA VAL A 156 -0.47 13.68 18.62
C VAL A 156 -0.63 12.96 19.98
N TYR A 157 0.31 12.11 20.38
CA TYR A 157 0.41 11.59 21.75
C TYR A 157 1.85 11.75 22.27
N GLN A 158 2.01 12.65 23.25
CA GLN A 158 3.12 12.68 24.21
C GLN A 158 2.70 11.97 25.50
#